data_AF-A0AAW8DXJ0-F1
#
_entry.id   AF-A0AAW8DXJ0-F1
#
_cell.length_a   1.000
_cell.length_b   1.000
_cell.length_c   1.000
_cell.angle_alpha   90.00
_cell.angle_beta   90.00
_cell.angle_gamma   90.00
#
_symmetry.space_group_name_H-M   'P 1'
#
loop_
_entity.id
_entity.type
_entity.pdbx_description
1 polymer ?
#
loop_
_entity_poly.entity_id
_entity_poly.type
_entity_poly.pdbx_seq_one_letter_code
_entity_poly.pdbx_strand_id
1 'polypeptide(L)'
;MRPLPPMPHPSTPDDAAAPFADTPFADTPAALRARGLRFPERVEVSSPVCYADELDAAYRDAGNREELLAALNELLEAERAGARITLRSAAETDDLALQRLMTDIHRDEARWCGVLIDAIQSLAATPSTRTGAFYERAMAVPELGARLALLNRGQGWVVRKLQALLPRIVDAHIHGELTAMLVSHQQNIARVDAQQVSQAPRGPQEGASS
;
A
#
# COMPACT_ATOMS: atom_id res chain seq x y z
N MET A 1 -3.21 -44.83 -34.94
CA MET A 1 -2.74 -44.26 -33.66
C MET A 1 -1.28 -43.89 -33.81
N ARG A 2 -0.93 -42.60 -33.74
CA ARG A 2 0.46 -42.12 -33.72
C ARG A 2 0.95 -42.08 -32.26
N PRO A 3 2.19 -42.51 -31.97
CA PRO A 3 2.73 -42.43 -30.61
C PRO A 3 3.02 -40.97 -30.22
N LEU A 4 2.73 -40.64 -28.96
CA LEU A 4 2.96 -39.34 -28.34
C LEU A 4 4.47 -39.14 -28.06
N PRO A 5 5.04 -37.94 -28.28
CA PRO A 5 6.43 -37.67 -27.92
C PRO A 5 6.63 -37.67 -26.39
N PRO A 6 7.82 -38.03 -25.89
CA PRO A 6 8.10 -38.10 -24.46
C PRO A 6 8.16 -36.70 -23.82
N MET A 7 7.66 -36.62 -22.59
CA MET A 7 7.69 -35.42 -21.73
C MET A 7 9.12 -35.17 -21.21
N PRO A 8 9.56 -33.90 -21.04
CA PRO A 8 10.85 -33.60 -20.44
C PRO A 8 10.85 -33.87 -18.93
N HIS A 9 11.96 -34.42 -18.44
CA HIS A 9 12.22 -34.70 -17.02
C HIS A 9 12.65 -33.43 -16.26
N PRO A 10 12.45 -33.36 -14.93
CA PRO A 10 12.90 -32.22 -14.12
C PRO A 10 14.42 -32.21 -13.94
N SER A 11 15.04 -31.06 -14.20
CA SER A 11 16.44 -30.78 -13.89
C SER A 11 16.64 -30.68 -12.38
N THR A 12 17.66 -31.37 -11.87
CA THR A 12 18.19 -31.27 -10.51
C THR A 12 18.90 -29.92 -10.28
N PRO A 13 18.81 -29.30 -9.10
CA PRO A 13 19.79 -28.33 -8.67
C PRO A 13 20.88 -29.04 -7.84
N ASP A 14 22.09 -29.11 -8.38
CA ASP A 14 23.30 -29.34 -7.60
C ASP A 14 24.32 -28.32 -8.08
N ASP A 15 24.60 -27.33 -7.25
CA ASP A 15 25.83 -26.54 -7.32
C ASP A 15 26.16 -26.04 -5.91
N ALA A 16 26.96 -26.87 -5.27
CA ALA A 16 27.99 -26.57 -4.29
C ALA A 16 28.15 -25.10 -3.87
N ALA A 17 27.82 -24.85 -2.61
CA ALA A 17 28.39 -23.77 -1.84
C ALA A 17 29.91 -23.94 -1.72
N ALA A 18 30.67 -22.97 -2.23
CA ALA A 18 32.07 -22.76 -1.87
C ALA A 18 32.17 -21.65 -0.81
N PRO A 19 32.91 -21.85 0.30
CA PRO A 19 33.14 -20.82 1.30
C PRO A 19 34.21 -19.83 0.81
N PHE A 20 33.85 -18.54 0.71
CA PHE A 20 34.86 -17.49 0.57
C PHE A 20 35.59 -17.34 1.90
N ALA A 21 36.82 -17.84 1.92
CA ALA A 21 37.78 -17.67 2.98
C ALA A 21 38.30 -16.23 3.04
N ASP A 22 38.67 -15.82 4.25
CA ASP A 22 39.38 -14.59 4.60
C ASP A 22 40.52 -14.26 3.63
N THR A 23 40.53 -13.02 3.13
CA THR A 23 41.77 -12.35 2.73
C THR A 23 41.63 -10.84 2.94
N PRO A 24 42.56 -10.17 3.66
CA PRO A 24 42.48 -8.74 3.92
C PRO A 24 43.02 -7.97 2.72
N PHE A 25 42.17 -7.25 1.99
CA PHE A 25 42.65 -6.26 1.01
C PHE A 25 42.52 -4.85 1.59
N ALA A 26 43.51 -4.49 2.40
CA ALA A 26 43.75 -3.10 2.76
C ALA A 26 45.26 -2.84 2.65
N ASP A 27 45.69 -2.47 1.45
CA ASP A 27 47.02 -1.88 1.27
C ASP A 27 47.08 -0.59 2.09
N THR A 28 47.93 -0.58 3.12
CA THR A 28 48.10 0.58 3.99
C THR A 28 48.81 1.71 3.22
N PRO A 29 48.50 3.00 3.47
CA PRO A 29 49.07 4.13 2.72
C PRO A 29 50.60 4.21 2.72
N ALA A 30 51.25 3.56 3.70
CA ALA A 30 52.70 3.46 3.81
C ALA A 30 53.33 2.60 2.69
N ALA A 31 52.66 1.54 2.22
CA ALA A 31 53.19 0.65 1.18
C ALA A 31 53.17 1.30 -0.22
N LEU A 32 52.20 2.19 -0.48
CA LEU A 32 52.04 2.88 -1.77
C LEU A 32 53.12 3.97 -2.00
N ARG A 33 53.62 4.60 -0.93
CA ARG A 33 54.63 5.68 -1.05
C ARG A 33 56.04 5.19 -1.43
N ALA A 34 56.38 3.93 -1.16
CA ALA A 34 57.70 3.36 -1.51
C ALA A 34 57.87 3.08 -3.02
N ARG A 35 56.78 3.10 -3.80
CA ARG A 35 56.78 2.78 -5.24
C ARG A 35 56.92 3.97 -6.19
N GLY A 36 57.19 5.18 -5.67
CA GLY A 36 57.48 6.36 -6.49
C GLY A 36 56.32 6.85 -7.37
N LEU A 37 55.10 6.35 -7.16
CA LEU A 37 53.91 6.84 -7.85
C LEU A 37 53.54 8.21 -7.26
N ARG A 38 53.71 9.26 -8.07
CA ARG A 38 53.19 10.58 -7.74
C ARG A 38 51.67 10.50 -7.74
N PHE A 39 51.03 10.85 -6.63
CA PHE A 39 49.61 11.15 -6.63
C PHE A 39 49.36 12.30 -7.59
N PRO A 40 48.35 12.23 -8.49
CA PRO A 40 47.99 13.39 -9.29
C PRO A 40 47.69 14.54 -8.33
N GLU A 41 48.29 15.68 -8.61
CA GLU A 41 47.95 16.95 -7.97
C GLU A 41 46.43 17.10 -8.01
N ARG A 42 45.85 17.53 -6.88
CA ARG A 42 44.41 17.65 -6.71
C ARG A 42 43.85 18.42 -7.91
N VAL A 43 43.15 17.73 -8.81
CA VAL A 43 42.44 18.38 -9.90
C VAL A 43 41.41 19.26 -9.20
N GLU A 44 41.66 20.57 -9.16
CA GLU A 44 40.62 21.54 -8.85
C GLU A 44 39.58 21.41 -9.96
N VAL A 45 38.55 20.61 -9.68
CA VAL A 45 37.34 20.59 -10.47
C VAL A 45 36.64 21.92 -10.19
N SER A 46 36.93 22.91 -11.03
CA SER A 46 36.07 24.08 -11.18
C SER A 46 34.75 23.60 -11.78
N SER A 47 33.83 23.16 -10.93
CA SER A 47 32.50 22.73 -11.38
C SER A 47 31.76 23.91 -12.03
N PRO A 48 31.12 23.73 -13.19
CA PRO A 48 30.23 24.74 -13.74
C PRO A 48 29.01 24.87 -12.83
N VAL A 49 28.78 26.09 -12.34
CA VAL A 49 27.74 26.44 -11.34
C VAL A 49 26.30 26.28 -11.87
N CYS A 50 26.08 25.90 -13.13
CA CYS A 50 24.73 25.85 -13.71
C CYS A 50 24.05 24.47 -13.77
N TYR A 51 24.73 23.37 -13.42
CA TYR A 51 24.10 22.04 -13.44
C TYR A 51 23.68 21.52 -12.06
N ALA A 52 24.15 22.13 -10.97
CA ALA A 52 23.82 21.70 -9.61
C ALA A 52 22.33 21.93 -9.31
N ASP A 53 21.81 23.12 -9.62
CA ASP A 53 20.41 23.48 -9.31
C ASP A 53 19.39 22.67 -10.14
N GLU A 54 19.70 22.38 -11.41
CA GLU A 54 18.84 21.56 -12.30
C GLU A 54 18.82 20.10 -11.85
N LEU A 55 19.99 19.57 -11.46
CA LEU A 55 20.13 18.22 -10.94
C LEU A 55 19.42 18.06 -9.58
N ASP A 56 19.54 19.04 -8.69
CA ASP A 56 18.83 19.08 -7.41
C ASP A 56 17.32 19.19 -7.58
N ALA A 57 16.83 19.90 -8.60
CA ALA A 57 15.41 19.93 -8.96
C ALA A 57 14.93 18.56 -9.46
N ALA A 58 15.70 17.91 -10.34
CA ALA A 58 15.36 16.59 -10.86
C ALA A 58 15.36 15.50 -9.75
N TYR A 59 16.33 15.53 -8.83
CA TYR A 59 16.34 14.60 -7.69
C TYR A 59 15.17 14.82 -6.74
N ARG A 60 14.79 16.08 -6.48
CA ARG A 60 13.59 16.39 -5.67
C ARG A 60 12.30 15.91 -6.34
N ASP A 61 12.18 16.10 -7.65
CA ASP A 61 11.02 15.62 -8.41
C ASP A 61 10.92 14.08 -8.38
N ALA A 62 12.04 13.39 -8.59
CA ALA A 62 12.12 11.94 -8.47
C ALA A 62 11.73 11.45 -7.07
N GLY A 63 12.25 12.08 -6.01
CA GLY A 63 11.89 11.77 -4.62
C GLY A 63 10.40 12.00 -4.33
N ASN A 64 9.83 13.10 -4.81
CA ASN A 64 8.40 13.39 -4.68
C ASN A 64 7.54 12.34 -5.40
N ARG A 65 7.98 11.88 -6.57
CA ARG A 65 7.30 10.82 -7.33
C ARG A 65 7.34 9.49 -6.57
N GLU A 66 8.49 9.10 -6.03
CA GLU A 66 8.62 7.88 -5.23
C GLU A 66 7.72 7.91 -3.99
N GLU A 67 7.69 9.02 -3.26
CA GLU A 67 6.80 9.20 -2.11
C GLU A 67 5.31 9.12 -2.48
N LEU A 68 4.92 9.74 -3.60
CA LEU A 68 3.55 9.65 -4.11
C LEU A 68 3.18 8.20 -4.44
N LEU A 69 4.04 7.49 -5.19
CA LEU A 69 3.82 6.11 -5.57
C LEU A 69 3.75 5.18 -4.35
N ALA A 70 4.58 5.41 -3.32
CA ALA A 70 4.52 4.68 -2.07
C ALA A 70 3.17 4.90 -1.36
N ALA A 71 2.69 6.15 -1.30
CA ALA A 71 1.41 6.48 -0.68
C ALA A 71 0.21 5.88 -1.45
N LEU A 72 0.23 5.92 -2.79
CA LEU A 72 -0.83 5.32 -3.62
C LEU A 72 -0.86 3.79 -3.46
N ASN A 73 0.30 3.14 -3.38
CA ASN A 73 0.37 1.71 -3.13
C ASN A 73 -0.11 1.34 -1.72
N GLU A 74 0.19 2.15 -0.71
CA GLU A 74 -0.31 1.94 0.65
C GLU A 74 -1.84 2.04 0.71
N LEU A 75 -2.43 3.02 0.00
CA LEU A 75 -3.88 3.13 -0.16
C LEU A 75 -4.44 1.89 -0.88
N LEU A 76 -3.83 1.46 -2.00
CA LEU A 76 -4.30 0.29 -2.75
C LEU A 76 -4.28 -1.00 -1.90
N GLU A 77 -3.23 -1.19 -1.10
CA GLU A 77 -3.15 -2.31 -0.17
C GLU A 77 -4.22 -2.25 0.92
N ALA A 78 -4.59 -1.04 1.37
CA ALA A 78 -5.67 -0.81 2.33
C ALA A 78 -7.05 -1.12 1.73
N GLU A 79 -7.36 -0.63 0.51
CA GLU A 79 -8.62 -0.90 -0.18
C GLU A 79 -8.81 -2.40 -0.45
N ARG A 80 -7.76 -3.11 -0.84
CA ARG A 80 -7.83 -4.58 -0.97
C ARG A 80 -8.13 -5.27 0.34
N ALA A 81 -7.58 -4.76 1.44
CA ALA A 81 -7.89 -5.28 2.76
C ALA A 81 -9.37 -5.02 3.12
N GLY A 82 -9.85 -3.79 2.92
CA GLY A 82 -11.24 -3.39 3.15
C GLY A 82 -12.23 -4.21 2.32
N ALA A 83 -11.98 -4.38 1.03
CA ALA A 83 -12.79 -5.22 0.14
C ALA A 83 -12.89 -6.67 0.63
N ARG A 84 -11.80 -7.25 1.13
CA ARG A 84 -11.80 -8.63 1.65
C ARG A 84 -12.51 -8.73 3.00
N ILE A 85 -12.30 -7.77 3.90
CA ILE A 85 -12.95 -7.74 5.23
C ILE A 85 -14.47 -7.65 5.07
N THR A 86 -14.94 -6.74 4.23
CA THR A 86 -16.37 -6.49 4.00
C THR A 86 -17.06 -7.69 3.37
N LEU A 87 -16.45 -8.31 2.36
CA LEU A 87 -16.96 -9.53 1.75
C LEU A 87 -17.10 -10.68 2.75
N ARG A 88 -16.09 -10.90 3.60
CA ARG A 88 -16.15 -11.95 4.65
C ARG A 88 -17.21 -11.64 5.70
N SER A 89 -17.24 -10.39 6.17
CA SER A 89 -18.19 -9.94 7.19
C SER A 89 -19.65 -10.04 6.72
N ALA A 90 -19.93 -9.78 5.44
CA ALA A 90 -21.25 -9.94 4.86
C ALA A 90 -21.75 -11.40 4.87
N ALA A 91 -20.83 -12.37 4.83
CA ALA A 91 -21.15 -13.79 4.83
C ALA A 91 -21.32 -14.37 6.25
N GLU A 92 -20.97 -13.62 7.30
CA GLU A 92 -21.01 -14.05 8.70
C GLU A 92 -22.26 -13.54 9.46
N THR A 93 -23.19 -12.88 8.77
CA THR A 93 -24.38 -12.28 9.39
C THR A 93 -25.65 -12.64 8.66
N ASP A 94 -26.72 -12.90 9.44
CA ASP A 94 -28.09 -13.07 8.94
C ASP A 94 -28.89 -11.75 8.93
N ASP A 95 -28.31 -10.66 9.46
CA ASP A 95 -28.93 -9.33 9.38
C ASP A 95 -28.82 -8.80 7.95
N LEU A 96 -29.96 -8.82 7.22
CA LEU A 96 -30.05 -8.36 5.84
C LEU A 96 -29.64 -6.89 5.65
N ALA A 97 -29.87 -6.02 6.64
CA ALA A 97 -29.46 -4.62 6.56
C ALA A 97 -27.92 -4.51 6.64
N LEU A 98 -27.31 -5.23 7.58
CA LEU A 98 -25.85 -5.28 7.70
C LEU A 98 -25.19 -5.95 6.49
N GLN A 99 -25.75 -7.06 6.00
CA GLN A 99 -25.23 -7.75 4.83
C GLN A 99 -25.26 -6.84 3.59
N ARG A 100 -26.35 -6.10 3.36
CA ARG A 100 -26.44 -5.12 2.29
C ARG A 100 -25.41 -4.00 2.45
N LEU A 101 -25.28 -3.45 3.65
CA LEU A 101 -24.28 -2.43 3.94
C LEU A 101 -22.86 -2.91 3.62
N MET A 102 -22.48 -4.09 4.11
CA MET A 102 -21.16 -4.67 3.85
C MET A 102 -20.94 -4.96 2.36
N THR A 103 -21.97 -5.41 1.64
CA THR A 103 -21.88 -5.63 0.20
C THR A 103 -21.70 -4.33 -0.58
N ASP A 104 -22.37 -3.26 -0.18
CA ASP A 104 -22.21 -1.96 -0.82
C ASP A 104 -20.79 -1.41 -0.59
N ILE A 105 -20.31 -1.45 0.66
CA ILE A 105 -18.93 -1.01 0.98
C ILE A 105 -17.92 -1.87 0.21
N HIS A 106 -18.11 -3.19 0.14
CA HIS A 106 -17.24 -4.05 -0.66
C HIS A 106 -17.09 -3.59 -2.12
N ARG A 107 -18.20 -3.15 -2.75
CA ARG A 107 -18.16 -2.63 -4.14
C ARG A 107 -17.41 -1.30 -4.23
N ASP A 108 -17.59 -0.42 -3.25
CA ASP A 108 -16.84 0.83 -3.18
C ASP A 108 -15.33 0.55 -3.08
N GLU A 109 -14.91 -0.30 -2.14
CA GLU A 109 -13.50 -0.67 -1.93
C GLU A 109 -12.90 -1.33 -3.18
N ALA A 110 -13.66 -2.22 -3.85
CA ALA A 110 -13.23 -2.84 -5.09
C ALA A 110 -13.10 -1.82 -6.24
N ARG A 111 -14.01 -0.84 -6.32
CA ARG A 111 -13.91 0.27 -7.26
C ARG A 111 -12.66 1.11 -6.99
N TRP A 112 -12.39 1.45 -5.72
CA TRP A 112 -11.22 2.24 -5.34
C TRP A 112 -9.91 1.52 -5.60
N CYS A 113 -9.88 0.19 -5.46
CA CYS A 113 -8.75 -0.62 -5.95
C CYS A 113 -8.48 -0.39 -7.45
N GLY A 114 -9.51 -0.39 -8.29
CA GLY A 114 -9.39 -0.14 -9.73
C GLY A 114 -8.85 1.26 -10.03
N VAL A 115 -9.45 2.29 -9.41
CA VAL A 115 -9.02 3.68 -9.54
C VAL A 115 -7.55 3.88 -9.15
N LEU A 116 -7.11 3.28 -8.05
CA LEU A 116 -5.72 3.38 -7.59
C LEU A 116 -4.75 2.64 -8.51
N ILE A 117 -5.16 1.48 -9.04
CA ILE A 117 -4.39 0.74 -10.05
C ILE A 117 -4.17 1.62 -11.29
N ASP A 118 -5.24 2.22 -11.81
CA ASP A 118 -5.18 3.07 -13.00
C ASP A 118 -4.32 4.31 -12.76
N ALA A 119 -4.43 4.95 -11.58
CA ALA A 119 -3.61 6.09 -11.20
C ALA A 119 -2.11 5.74 -11.08
N ILE A 120 -1.76 4.57 -10.54
CA ILE A 120 -0.37 4.14 -10.46
C ILE A 120 0.18 3.83 -11.85
N GLN A 121 -0.62 3.22 -12.72
CA GLN A 121 -0.24 2.91 -14.10
C GLN A 121 -0.06 4.16 -14.96
N SER A 122 -0.91 5.18 -14.80
CA SER A 122 -0.77 6.45 -15.53
C SER A 122 0.51 7.21 -15.16
N LEU A 123 1.05 6.97 -13.96
CA LEU A 123 2.35 7.45 -13.51
C LEU A 123 3.53 6.57 -13.96
N ALA A 124 3.29 5.63 -14.89
CA ALA A 124 4.25 4.67 -15.42
C ALA A 124 4.93 3.81 -14.34
N ALA A 125 4.15 3.38 -13.34
CA ALA A 125 4.62 2.51 -12.27
C ALA A 125 3.78 1.21 -12.20
N THR A 126 4.33 0.19 -11.53
CA THR A 126 3.64 -1.09 -11.32
C THR A 126 2.85 -1.06 -10.01
N PRO A 127 1.53 -1.28 -10.03
CA PRO A 127 0.74 -1.42 -8.81
C PRO A 127 1.20 -2.61 -7.97
N SER A 128 1.25 -2.42 -6.66
CA SER A 128 1.45 -3.49 -5.69
C SER A 128 0.39 -4.57 -5.90
N THR A 129 0.72 -5.83 -5.65
CA THR A 129 -0.20 -6.98 -5.64
C THR A 129 -0.58 -7.42 -4.23
N ARG A 130 -0.04 -6.76 -3.21
CA ARG A 130 -0.22 -7.13 -1.81
C ARG A 130 -1.61 -6.76 -1.30
N THR A 131 -2.03 -7.44 -0.25
CA THR A 131 -3.10 -7.00 0.65
C THR A 131 -2.45 -6.44 1.90
N GLY A 132 -2.88 -5.28 2.39
CA GLY A 132 -2.30 -4.64 3.56
C GLY A 132 -2.47 -5.47 4.83
N ALA A 133 -1.55 -5.30 5.80
CA ALA A 133 -1.57 -5.99 7.10
C ALA A 133 -2.82 -5.70 7.96
N PHE A 134 -3.67 -4.77 7.53
CA PHE A 134 -4.96 -4.52 8.16
C PHE A 134 -5.93 -5.71 8.04
N TYR A 135 -5.88 -6.46 6.93
CA TYR A 135 -6.77 -7.61 6.72
C TYR A 135 -6.62 -8.66 7.82
N GLU A 136 -5.38 -9.12 8.07
CA GLU A 136 -5.13 -10.15 9.09
C GLU A 136 -5.51 -9.67 10.49
N ARG A 137 -5.22 -8.39 10.81
CA ARG A 137 -5.61 -7.78 12.10
C ARG A 137 -7.13 -7.73 12.28
N ALA A 138 -7.87 -7.41 11.22
CA ALA A 138 -9.33 -7.36 11.28
C ALA A 138 -9.96 -8.75 11.40
N MET A 139 -9.46 -9.72 10.65
CA MET A 139 -9.99 -11.09 10.70
C MET A 139 -9.63 -11.82 12.01
N ALA A 140 -8.58 -11.39 12.71
CA ALA A 140 -8.28 -11.86 14.07
C ALA A 140 -9.32 -11.42 15.12
N VAL A 141 -10.20 -10.46 14.81
CA VAL A 141 -11.31 -10.07 15.69
C VAL A 141 -12.51 -10.99 15.43
N PRO A 142 -12.89 -11.87 16.39
CA PRO A 142 -13.95 -12.86 16.16
C PRO A 142 -15.35 -12.26 16.19
N GLU A 143 -15.56 -11.22 17.01
CA GLU A 143 -16.85 -10.58 17.17
C GLU A 143 -17.09 -9.57 16.04
N LEU A 144 -18.23 -9.70 15.35
CA LEU A 144 -18.53 -8.94 14.14
C LEU A 144 -18.66 -7.44 14.40
N GLY A 145 -19.35 -7.03 15.47
CA GLY A 145 -19.49 -5.63 15.87
C GLY A 145 -18.15 -4.95 16.14
N ALA A 146 -17.24 -5.64 16.82
CA ALA A 146 -15.88 -5.18 17.10
C ALA A 146 -15.04 -5.10 15.81
N ARG A 147 -15.24 -6.06 14.88
CA ARG A 147 -14.62 -6.01 13.55
C ARG A 147 -15.13 -4.82 12.74
N LEU A 148 -16.42 -4.50 12.80
CA LEU A 148 -17.00 -3.31 12.17
C LEU A 148 -16.43 -2.02 12.76
N ALA A 149 -16.29 -1.93 14.09
CA ALA A 149 -15.65 -0.78 14.73
C ALA A 149 -14.17 -0.63 14.32
N LEU A 150 -13.47 -1.74 14.11
CA LEU A 150 -12.10 -1.74 13.59
C LEU A 150 -12.07 -1.33 12.10
N LEU A 151 -12.97 -1.84 11.27
CA LEU A 151 -13.14 -1.43 9.88
C LEU A 151 -13.37 0.09 9.78
N ASN A 152 -14.23 0.65 10.64
CA ASN A 152 -14.51 2.08 10.61
C ASN A 152 -13.30 2.94 11.00
N ARG A 153 -12.49 2.48 11.97
CA ARG A 153 -11.18 3.10 12.27
C ARG A 153 -10.22 3.03 11.08
N GLY A 154 -10.26 1.94 10.31
CA GLY A 154 -9.52 1.77 9.07
C GLY A 154 -9.93 2.81 8.01
N GLN A 155 -11.23 2.96 7.76
CA GLN A 155 -11.74 4.00 6.85
C GLN A 155 -11.35 5.41 7.30
N GLY A 156 -11.41 5.70 8.60
CA GLY A 156 -10.95 6.98 9.15
C GLY A 156 -9.45 7.22 8.98
N TRP A 157 -8.64 6.15 8.89
CA TRP A 157 -7.23 6.28 8.50
C TRP A 157 -7.08 6.62 7.01
N VAL A 158 -7.84 5.97 6.12
CA VAL A 158 -7.84 6.25 4.67
C VAL A 158 -8.21 7.71 4.41
N VAL A 159 -9.28 8.21 5.05
CA VAL A 159 -9.71 9.62 4.97
C VAL A 159 -8.57 10.57 5.32
N ARG A 160 -7.87 10.33 6.43
CA ARG A 160 -6.73 11.17 6.85
C ARG A 160 -5.55 11.10 5.89
N LYS A 161 -5.27 9.90 5.35
CA LYS A 161 -4.21 9.69 4.36
C LYS A 161 -4.51 10.45 3.06
N LEU A 162 -5.75 10.37 2.56
CA LEU A 162 -6.20 11.10 1.38
C LEU A 162 -6.15 12.61 1.58
N GLN A 163 -6.62 13.12 2.72
CA GLN A 163 -6.55 14.55 3.05
C GLN A 163 -5.12 15.09 3.05
N ALA A 164 -4.15 14.30 3.53
CA ALA A 164 -2.73 14.66 3.50
C ALA A 164 -2.12 14.57 2.10
N LEU A 165 -2.60 13.65 1.27
CA LEU A 165 -2.06 13.39 -0.07
C LEU A 165 -2.58 14.37 -1.12
N LEU A 166 -3.88 14.69 -1.11
CA LEU A 166 -4.56 15.49 -2.14
C LEU A 166 -3.85 16.82 -2.47
N PRO A 167 -3.37 17.63 -1.50
CA PRO A 167 -2.68 18.88 -1.82
C PRO A 167 -1.39 18.72 -2.63
N ARG A 168 -0.81 17.51 -2.68
CA ARG A 168 0.43 17.20 -3.38
C ARG A 168 0.20 16.68 -4.80
N ILE A 169 -1.06 16.43 -5.19
CA ILE A 169 -1.39 15.83 -6.49
C ILE A 169 -1.66 16.94 -7.50
N VAL A 170 -0.77 17.05 -8.49
CA VAL A 170 -0.88 18.04 -9.57
C VAL A 170 -1.81 17.56 -10.69
N ASP A 171 -1.83 16.25 -10.96
CA ASP A 171 -2.70 15.68 -11.99
C ASP A 171 -4.17 15.83 -11.59
N ALA A 172 -4.92 16.62 -12.37
CA ALA A 172 -6.30 16.96 -12.07
C ALA A 172 -7.25 15.75 -12.10
N HIS A 173 -6.95 14.74 -12.94
CA HIS A 173 -7.76 13.53 -13.01
C HIS A 173 -7.55 12.67 -11.76
N ILE A 174 -6.30 12.39 -11.39
CA ILE A 174 -5.98 11.64 -10.17
C ILE A 174 -6.53 12.38 -8.94
N HIS A 175 -6.38 13.70 -8.88
CA HIS A 175 -6.92 14.51 -7.78
C HIS A 175 -8.45 14.38 -7.69
N GLY A 176 -9.16 14.45 -8.82
CA GLY A 176 -10.62 14.30 -8.87
C GLY A 176 -11.09 12.94 -8.36
N GLU A 177 -10.47 11.86 -8.84
CA GLU A 177 -10.81 10.50 -8.42
C GLU A 177 -10.54 10.25 -6.93
N LEU A 178 -9.38 10.68 -6.42
CA LEU A 178 -9.06 10.53 -4.99
C LEU A 178 -9.93 11.42 -4.09
N THR A 179 -10.43 12.55 -4.60
CA THR A 179 -11.43 13.36 -3.90
C THR A 179 -12.77 12.61 -3.81
N ALA A 180 -13.19 11.94 -4.89
CA ALA A 180 -14.40 11.12 -4.87
C ALA A 180 -14.28 9.94 -3.88
N MET A 181 -13.11 9.30 -3.85
CA MET A 181 -12.77 8.24 -2.88
C MET A 181 -12.86 8.76 -1.44
N LEU A 182 -12.28 9.93 -1.15
CA LEU A 182 -12.34 10.57 0.17
C LEU A 182 -13.79 10.76 0.64
N VAL A 183 -14.66 11.30 -0.22
CA VAL A 183 -16.07 11.52 0.09
C VAL A 183 -16.80 10.21 0.31
N SER A 184 -16.52 9.18 -0.49
CA SER A 184 -17.12 7.85 -0.32
C SER A 184 -16.76 7.21 1.02
N HIS A 185 -15.51 7.27 1.46
CA HIS A 185 -15.15 6.75 2.80
C HIS A 185 -15.82 7.53 3.93
N GLN A 186 -15.96 8.86 3.81
CA GLN A 186 -16.70 9.65 4.82
C GLN A 186 -18.16 9.20 4.91
N GLN A 187 -18.80 8.92 3.77
CA GLN A 187 -20.17 8.39 3.73
C GLN A 187 -20.25 6.98 4.31
N ASN A 188 -19.31 6.10 3.96
CA ASN A 188 -19.26 4.74 4.47
C ASN A 188 -19.04 4.71 5.99
N ILE A 189 -18.24 5.64 6.53
CA ILE A 189 -18.07 5.80 7.98
C ILE A 189 -19.40 6.10 8.66
N ALA A 190 -20.12 7.11 8.16
CA ALA A 190 -21.41 7.50 8.73
C ALA A 190 -22.46 6.38 8.66
N ARG A 191 -22.46 5.59 7.57
CA ARG A 191 -23.38 4.45 7.40
C ARG A 191 -23.08 3.32 8.39
N VAL A 192 -21.80 3.01 8.63
CA VAL A 192 -21.39 1.99 9.61
C VAL A 192 -21.73 2.44 11.03
N ASP A 193 -21.43 3.69 11.39
CA ASP A 193 -21.77 4.23 12.71
C ASP A 193 -23.28 4.17 12.98
N ALA A 194 -24.12 4.55 12.00
CA ALA A 194 -25.57 4.47 12.11
C ALA A 194 -26.07 3.03 12.31
N GLN A 195 -25.45 2.06 11.64
CA GLN A 195 -25.79 0.65 11.80
C GLN A 195 -25.41 0.12 13.20
N GLN A 196 -24.25 0.52 13.72
CA GLN A 196 -23.81 0.12 15.06
C GLN A 196 -24.70 0.70 16.17
N VAL A 197 -25.17 1.95 16.02
CA VAL A 197 -26.15 2.54 16.93
C VAL A 197 -27.48 1.78 16.90
N SER A 198 -27.92 1.34 15.71
CA SER A 198 -29.18 0.61 15.55
C SER A 198 -29.16 -0.79 16.18
N GLN A 199 -27.97 -1.40 16.32
CA GLN A 199 -27.78 -2.71 16.94
C GLN A 199 -27.45 -2.65 18.44
N ALA A 200 -27.27 -1.47 19.03
CA ALA A 200 -27.07 -1.34 20.46
C ALA A 200 -28.28 -1.91 21.23
N PRO A 201 -28.09 -2.74 22.27
CA PRO A 201 -29.21 -3.32 22.99
C PRO A 201 -30.11 -2.21 23.52
N ARG A 202 -31.38 -2.19 23.08
CA ARG A 202 -32.40 -1.33 23.68
C ARG A 202 -32.50 -1.71 25.14
N GLY A 203 -32.22 -0.75 26.03
CA GLY A 203 -32.40 -0.91 27.48
C GLY A 203 -33.82 -1.36 27.82
N PRO A 204 -34.07 -1.84 29.05
CA PRO A 204 -35.37 -2.35 29.44
C PRO A 204 -36.45 -1.33 29.09
N GLN A 205 -37.41 -1.71 28.24
CA GLN A 205 -38.66 -0.98 28.15
C GLN A 205 -39.31 -1.11 29.52
N GLU A 206 -39.15 -0.08 30.37
CA GLU A 206 -39.95 0.07 31.58
C GLU A 206 -41.40 0.02 31.13
N GLY A 207 -42.05 -1.09 31.46
CA GLY A 207 -43.47 -1.28 31.23
C GLY A 207 -44.20 -0.15 31.94
N ALA A 208 -44.87 0.69 31.15
CA ALA A 208 -45.93 1.53 31.65
C ALA A 208 -47.07 0.61 32.14
N SER A 209 -46.95 0.16 33.38
CA SER A 209 -48.08 -0.27 34.21
C SER A 209 -48.73 0.99 34.77
N SER A 210 -49.88 1.34 34.21
CA SER A 210 -51.14 1.67 34.92
C SER A 210 -52.12 2.40 34.01
#